data_AF-C0D6Y7-F1
#
_entry.id   AF-C0D6Y7-F1
#
_cell.length_a   1.000
_cell.length_b   1.000
_cell.length_c   1.000
_cell.angle_alpha   90.00
_cell.angle_beta   90.00
_cell.angle_gamma   90.00
#
_symmetry.space_group_name_H-M   'P 1'
#
loop_
_entity.id
_entity.type
_entity.pdbx_description
1 polymer ?
#
loop_
_entity_poly.entity_id
_entity_poly.type
_entity_poly.pdbx_seq_one_letter_code
_entity_poly.pdbx_strand_id
1 'polypeptide(L)'
;MKYQKKPVVIEAFQYDGDLKGTDGKYYVPGWAVEAYEKGIMHYGALKLDDPPCELFIDTLEGTHHVSVGDYVIKGIKGELYPCKPDIFEDSYEPVNRHFPARRKESMDKSKDKFLTFCNECGWEEKTIGLPYHFCPKCGHVNIGFIHLKNVRDDKTKRMHK
;
A
#
# COMPACT_ATOMS: atom_id res chain seq x y z
N MET A 1 12.79 23.28 21.57
CA MET A 1 13.41 22.49 20.48
C MET A 1 12.31 21.89 19.62
N LYS A 2 12.53 21.71 18.31
CA LYS A 2 11.54 21.14 17.38
C LYS A 2 12.05 19.80 16.84
N TYR A 3 11.17 18.81 16.74
CA TYR A 3 11.47 17.46 16.28
C TYR A 3 10.45 17.03 15.22
N GLN A 4 10.86 16.15 14.30
CA GLN A 4 9.99 15.57 13.27
C GLN A 4 9.83 14.07 13.50
N LYS A 5 8.62 13.55 13.27
CA LYS A 5 8.33 12.10 13.34
C LYS A 5 9.06 11.39 12.20
N LYS A 6 9.64 10.22 12.47
CA LYS A 6 10.25 9.38 11.42
C LYS A 6 9.14 8.80 10.53
N PRO A 7 9.37 8.65 9.21
CA PRO A 7 8.46 7.91 8.35
C PRO A 7 8.50 6.43 8.76
N VAL A 8 7.33 5.84 9.00
CA VAL A 8 7.19 4.46 9.45
C VAL A 8 6.21 3.77 8.51
N VAL A 9 6.61 2.61 8.00
CA VAL A 9 5.69 1.69 7.31
C VAL A 9 5.00 0.84 8.36
N ILE A 10 3.68 0.73 8.25
CA ILE A 10 2.85 -0.08 9.14
C ILE A 10 2.12 -1.17 8.36
N GLU A 11 1.65 -2.19 9.08
CA GLU A 11 0.69 -3.16 8.58
C GLU A 11 -0.69 -2.82 9.15
N ALA A 12 -1.73 -2.90 8.32
CA ALA A 12 -3.11 -2.73 8.77
C ALA A 12 -4.06 -3.53 7.88
N PHE A 13 -5.23 -3.88 8.40
CA PHE A 13 -6.35 -4.39 7.62
C PHE A 13 -7.64 -3.69 8.04
N GLN A 14 -8.60 -3.60 7.13
CA GLN A 14 -9.93 -3.06 7.43
C GLN A 14 -10.81 -4.18 7.97
N TYR A 15 -11.44 -3.95 9.12
CA TYR A 15 -12.34 -4.90 9.74
C TYR A 15 -13.72 -4.83 9.08
N ASP A 16 -14.23 -5.95 8.60
CA ASP A 16 -15.51 -6.06 7.88
C ASP A 16 -16.62 -6.69 8.71
N GLY A 17 -16.35 -7.04 9.97
CA GLY A 17 -17.29 -7.70 10.89
C GLY A 17 -16.90 -9.12 11.25
N ASP A 18 -15.98 -9.73 10.49
CA ASP A 18 -15.51 -11.08 10.73
C ASP A 18 -13.97 -11.15 10.66
N LEU A 19 -13.40 -12.19 11.26
CA LEU A 19 -11.99 -12.55 11.04
C LEU A 19 -11.87 -13.82 10.18
N LYS A 20 -12.98 -14.55 10.00
CA LYS A 20 -13.06 -15.86 9.32
C LYS A 20 -14.13 -15.85 8.26
N GLY A 21 -13.86 -16.49 7.14
CA GLY A 21 -14.86 -16.72 6.10
C GLY A 21 -15.86 -17.81 6.51
N THR A 22 -16.87 -18.02 5.66
CA THR A 22 -17.87 -19.10 5.81
C THR A 22 -17.24 -20.50 5.78
N ASP A 23 -16.03 -20.63 5.25
CA ASP A 23 -15.24 -21.87 5.23
C ASP A 23 -14.46 -22.12 6.53
N GLY A 24 -14.57 -21.20 7.52
CA GLY A 24 -13.88 -21.27 8.80
C GLY A 24 -12.41 -20.86 8.74
N LYS A 25 -11.90 -20.40 7.60
CA LYS A 25 -10.50 -19.97 7.44
C LYS A 25 -10.36 -18.48 7.71
N TYR A 26 -9.24 -18.10 8.33
CA TYR A 26 -8.87 -16.71 8.50
C TYR A 26 -8.44 -16.10 7.16
N TYR A 27 -9.01 -14.95 6.81
CA TYR A 27 -8.55 -14.12 5.68
C TYR A 27 -7.77 -12.88 6.14
N VAL A 28 -7.75 -12.62 7.44
CA VAL A 28 -6.98 -11.54 8.05
C VAL A 28 -5.49 -11.87 8.12
N PRO A 29 -4.61 -10.87 8.24
CA PRO A 29 -3.16 -11.10 8.36
C PRO A 29 -2.82 -12.05 9.50
N GLY A 30 -1.76 -12.86 9.34
CA GLY A 30 -1.37 -13.86 10.34
C GLY A 30 -1.12 -13.28 11.74
N TRP A 31 -0.62 -12.04 11.83
CA TRP A 31 -0.45 -11.37 13.11
C TRP A 31 -1.77 -11.05 13.82
N ALA A 32 -2.86 -10.84 13.09
CA ALA A 32 -4.19 -10.60 13.65
C ALA A 32 -4.78 -11.91 14.17
N VAL A 33 -4.54 -13.01 13.46
CA VAL A 33 -4.88 -14.37 13.93
C VAL A 33 -4.17 -14.68 15.24
N GLU A 34 -2.85 -14.45 15.30
CA GLU A 34 -2.08 -14.64 16.54
C GLU A 34 -2.60 -13.77 17.68
N ALA A 35 -2.98 -12.53 17.41
CA ALA A 35 -3.52 -11.62 18.43
C ALA A 35 -4.87 -12.11 18.97
N TYR A 36 -5.71 -12.66 18.09
CA TYR A 36 -6.97 -13.29 18.48
C TYR A 36 -6.74 -14.55 19.32
N GLU A 37 -5.81 -15.42 18.91
CA GLU A 37 -5.46 -16.63 19.66
C GLU A 37 -4.84 -16.34 21.03
N LYS A 38 -4.09 -15.23 21.13
CA LYS A 38 -3.51 -14.74 22.40
C LYS A 38 -4.53 -14.03 23.29
N GLY A 39 -5.76 -13.80 22.82
CA GLY A 39 -6.82 -13.09 23.54
C GLY A 39 -6.64 -11.57 23.59
N ILE A 40 -5.64 -11.01 22.89
CA ILE A 40 -5.45 -9.57 22.76
C ILE A 40 -6.60 -8.97 21.95
N MET A 41 -7.02 -9.69 20.91
CA MET A 41 -8.24 -9.39 20.16
C MET A 41 -9.31 -10.41 20.55
N HIS A 42 -10.53 -9.95 20.84
CA HIS A 42 -11.61 -10.86 21.22
C HIS A 42 -12.98 -10.31 20.84
N TYR A 43 -13.94 -11.21 20.66
CA TYR A 43 -15.34 -10.82 20.45
C TYR A 43 -16.05 -10.65 21.79
N GLY A 44 -16.73 -9.53 21.93
CA GLY A 44 -17.47 -9.16 23.14
C GLY A 44 -18.80 -8.52 22.78
N ALA A 45 -19.60 -8.27 23.81
CA ALA A 45 -20.88 -7.58 23.67
C ALA A 45 -20.73 -6.12 24.13
N LEU A 46 -21.33 -5.18 23.39
CA LEU A 46 -21.38 -3.76 23.80
C LEU A 46 -22.31 -3.53 24.99
N LYS A 47 -23.32 -4.38 25.17
CA LYS A 47 -24.28 -4.35 26.28
C LYS A 47 -24.44 -5.74 26.87
N LEU A 48 -24.86 -5.80 28.13
CA LEU A 48 -24.96 -7.04 28.89
C LEU A 48 -25.87 -8.10 28.25
N ASP A 49 -26.90 -7.66 27.51
CA ASP A 49 -27.89 -8.53 26.88
C ASP A 49 -27.65 -8.76 25.37
N ASP A 50 -26.64 -8.11 24.79
CA ASP A 50 -26.34 -8.24 23.36
C ASP A 50 -25.45 -9.47 23.11
N PRO A 51 -25.60 -10.16 21.95
CA PRO A 51 -24.67 -11.22 21.58
C PRO A 51 -23.26 -10.66 21.35
N PRO A 52 -22.20 -11.44 21.60
CA PRO A 52 -20.83 -11.00 21.42
C PRO A 52 -20.46 -10.97 19.92
N CYS A 53 -20.89 -9.93 19.23
CA CYS A 53 -20.69 -9.73 17.79
C CYS A 53 -19.70 -8.61 17.48
N GLU A 54 -19.15 -7.97 18.51
CA GLU A 54 -18.31 -6.78 18.35
C GLU A 54 -16.86 -7.13 18.69
N LEU A 55 -15.93 -6.60 17.90
CA LEU A 55 -14.51 -6.87 18.08
C LEU A 55 -13.90 -5.87 19.05
N PHE A 56 -13.11 -6.35 19.99
CA PHE A 56 -12.37 -5.55 20.95
C PHE A 56 -10.88 -5.88 20.93
N ILE A 57 -10.06 -4.87 21.23
CA ILE A 57 -8.61 -4.98 21.35
C ILE A 57 -8.19 -4.51 22.73
N ASP A 58 -7.56 -5.40 23.49
CA ASP A 58 -6.94 -5.04 24.77
C ASP A 58 -5.56 -4.43 24.53
N THR A 59 -5.42 -3.18 24.95
CA THR A 59 -4.16 -2.45 24.93
C THR A 59 -3.73 -2.09 26.35
N LEU A 60 -2.52 -1.52 26.48
CA LEU A 60 -2.05 -1.01 27.77
C LEU A 60 -2.89 0.18 28.27
N GLU A 61 -3.63 0.85 27.38
CA GLU A 61 -4.51 1.98 27.69
C GLU A 61 -5.94 1.53 28.03
N GLY A 62 -6.25 0.25 27.83
CA GLY A 62 -7.56 -0.36 28.06
C GLY A 62 -8.08 -1.09 26.83
N THR A 63 -9.32 -1.56 26.95
CA THR A 63 -10.05 -2.27 25.90
C THR A 63 -10.68 -1.28 24.92
N HIS A 64 -10.36 -1.41 23.64
CA HIS A 64 -10.90 -0.56 22.58
C HIS A 64 -11.83 -1.34 21.66
N HIS A 65 -12.99 -0.77 21.38
CA HIS A 65 -13.95 -1.29 20.42
C HIS A 65 -13.50 -1.01 18.98
N VAL A 66 -13.63 -2.03 18.11
CA VAL A 66 -13.39 -1.95 16.67
C VAL A 66 -14.73 -2.09 15.96
N SER A 67 -15.18 -1.01 15.32
CA SER A 67 -16.40 -1.03 14.53
C SER A 67 -16.13 -1.57 13.13
N VAL A 68 -17.16 -2.13 12.48
CA VAL A 68 -17.09 -2.48 11.05
C VAL A 68 -16.70 -1.23 10.24
N GLY A 69 -15.71 -1.40 9.36
CA GLY A 69 -15.09 -0.34 8.55
C GLY A 69 -13.85 0.30 9.19
N ASP A 70 -13.59 0.07 10.48
CA ASP A 70 -12.38 0.55 11.13
C ASP A 70 -11.16 -0.24 10.67
N TYR A 71 -10.01 0.41 10.67
CA TYR A 71 -8.71 -0.23 10.43
C TYR A 71 -8.12 -0.72 11.75
N VAL A 72 -7.62 -1.96 11.75
CA VAL A 72 -6.76 -2.45 12.83
C VAL A 72 -5.32 -2.29 12.39
N ILE A 73 -4.57 -1.44 13.11
CA ILE A 73 -3.17 -1.14 12.83
C ILE A 73 -2.27 -1.95 13.76
N LYS A 74 -1.21 -2.52 13.19
CA LYS A 74 -0.10 -3.09 13.94
C LYS A 74 1.05 -2.08 14.03
N GLY A 75 1.32 -1.62 15.24
CA GLY A 75 2.45 -0.76 15.58
C GLY A 75 3.79 -1.48 15.49
N ILE A 76 4.89 -0.69 15.50
CA ILE A 76 6.26 -1.19 15.33
C ILE A 76 6.64 -2.22 16.41
N LYS A 77 6.11 -2.05 17.63
CA LYS A 77 6.39 -2.95 18.77
C LYS A 77 5.40 -4.10 18.88
N GLY A 78 4.51 -4.28 17.90
CA GLY A 78 3.44 -5.28 17.93
C GLY A 78 2.19 -4.85 18.69
N GLU A 79 2.10 -3.58 19.10
CA GLU A 79 0.91 -2.99 19.69
C GLU A 79 -0.21 -2.90 18.64
N LEU A 80 -1.46 -3.12 19.04
CA LEU A 80 -2.60 -3.10 18.13
C LEU A 80 -3.53 -1.95 18.49
N TYR A 81 -3.99 -1.21 17.49
CA TYR A 81 -4.88 -0.07 17.70
C TYR A 81 -5.97 -0.02 16.63
N PRO A 82 -7.24 0.23 17.00
CA PRO A 82 -8.26 0.60 16.04
C PRO A 82 -8.04 2.03 15.54
N CYS A 83 -8.36 2.27 14.28
CA CYS A 83 -8.27 3.57 13.64
C CYS A 83 -9.49 3.77 12.74
N LYS A 84 -10.13 4.94 12.85
CA LYS A 84 -11.26 5.27 11.99
C LYS A 84 -10.79 5.45 10.54
N PRO A 85 -11.59 5.04 9.55
CA PRO A 85 -11.18 5.01 8.15
C PRO A 85 -10.80 6.40 7.61
N ASP A 86 -11.52 7.45 8.00
CA ASP A 86 -11.22 8.84 7.67
C ASP A 86 -9.84 9.27 8.18
N ILE A 87 -9.52 8.93 9.44
CA ILE A 87 -8.21 9.24 10.02
C ILE A 87 -7.11 8.41 9.35
N PHE A 88 -7.39 7.15 9.04
CA PHE A 88 -6.42 6.24 8.42
C PHE A 88 -6.04 6.70 7.01
N GLU A 89 -7.02 7.02 6.18
CA GLU A 89 -6.83 7.45 4.79
C GLU A 89 -6.12 8.81 4.70
N ASP A 90 -6.39 9.73 5.64
CA ASP A 90 -5.68 11.01 5.73
C ASP A 90 -4.22 10.86 6.21
N SER A 91 -3.93 9.81 7.00
CA SER A 91 -2.63 9.62 7.66
C SER A 91 -1.67 8.69 6.90
N TYR A 92 -2.20 7.74 6.12
CA TYR A 92 -1.44 6.66 5.54
C TYR A 92 -1.66 6.56 4.03
N GLU A 93 -0.56 6.23 3.34
CA GLU A 93 -0.57 5.99 1.90
C GLU A 93 -0.01 4.60 1.60
N PRO A 94 -0.57 3.85 0.63
CA PRO A 94 -0.02 2.56 0.26
C PRO A 94 1.42 2.70 -0.23
N VAL A 95 2.33 1.95 0.39
CA VAL A 95 3.79 1.97 0.11
C VAL A 95 4.09 1.60 -1.34
N ASN A 96 3.19 0.85 -2.00
CA ASN A 96 3.33 0.46 -3.39
C ASN A 96 2.93 1.55 -4.41
N ARG A 97 2.61 2.76 -3.94
CA ARG A 97 2.74 3.94 -4.80
C ARG A 97 4.23 4.20 -5.00
N HIS A 98 4.80 3.50 -5.98
CA HIS A 98 6.01 3.95 -6.69
C HIS A 98 5.71 5.34 -7.27
N PHE A 99 5.78 6.38 -6.45
CA PHE A 99 6.04 7.71 -6.93
C PHE A 99 7.55 7.83 -7.07
N PRO A 100 8.06 8.19 -8.26
CA PRO A 100 9.48 8.49 -8.42
C PRO A 100 9.85 9.52 -7.35
N ALA A 101 10.99 9.28 -6.71
CA ALA A 101 11.54 10.08 -5.64
C ALA A 101 11.19 11.57 -5.78
N ARG A 102 10.66 12.16 -4.70
CA ARG A 102 10.47 13.60 -4.54
C ARG A 102 11.66 14.38 -5.12
N ARG A 103 11.48 14.95 -6.31
CA ARG A 103 12.09 16.22 -6.70
C ARG A 103 10.97 17.19 -7.02
N LYS A 104 10.96 18.31 -6.30
CA LYS A 104 10.15 19.48 -6.60
C LYS A 104 10.67 20.10 -7.90
N GLU A 105 10.26 19.58 -9.05
CA GLU A 105 10.30 20.35 -10.29
C GLU A 105 8.96 20.16 -10.98
N SER A 106 8.30 21.29 -11.24
CA SER A 106 7.11 21.41 -12.06
C SER A 106 7.40 20.87 -13.46
N MET A 107 7.21 19.58 -13.68
CA MET A 107 7.36 18.94 -14.99
C MET A 107 6.02 19.00 -15.73
N ASP A 108 6.01 19.73 -16.85
CA ASP A 108 4.99 19.64 -17.90
C ASP A 108 5.05 18.23 -18.50
N LYS A 109 4.26 17.32 -17.94
CA LYS A 109 4.19 15.88 -18.26
C LYS A 109 3.77 15.58 -19.72
N SER A 110 3.56 16.58 -20.56
CA SER A 110 3.05 16.42 -21.93
C SER A 110 4.11 16.20 -23.00
N LYS A 111 5.41 16.35 -22.70
CA LYS A 111 6.49 16.32 -23.72
C LYS A 111 7.63 15.34 -23.44
N ASP A 112 7.64 14.68 -22.28
CA ASP A 112 8.69 13.73 -21.95
C ASP A 112 8.48 12.42 -22.71
N LYS A 113 9.58 11.91 -23.29
CA LYS A 113 9.60 10.64 -24.01
C LYS A 113 10.28 9.59 -23.14
N PHE A 114 9.65 8.43 -23.01
CA PHE A 114 10.21 7.28 -22.30
C PHE A 114 10.31 6.09 -23.23
N LEU A 115 11.35 5.28 -23.07
CA LEU A 115 11.34 3.89 -23.54
C LEU A 115 10.84 3.04 -22.39
N THR A 116 9.64 2.51 -22.51
CA THR A 116 9.01 1.61 -21.53
C THR A 116 9.25 0.18 -21.97
N PHE A 117 9.60 -0.72 -21.06
CA PHE A 117 9.85 -2.12 -21.38
C PHE A 117 9.42 -3.09 -20.28
N CYS A 118 9.05 -4.30 -20.65
CA CYS A 118 8.67 -5.36 -19.72
C CYS A 118 9.87 -6.27 -19.45
N ASN A 119 10.25 -6.41 -18.17
CA ASN A 119 11.36 -7.26 -17.75
C ASN A 119 11.06 -8.76 -17.91
N GLU A 120 9.79 -9.14 -18.00
CA GLU A 120 9.37 -10.55 -18.06
C GLU A 120 9.27 -11.07 -19.49
N CYS A 121 8.76 -10.27 -20.43
CA CYS A 121 8.51 -10.72 -21.81
C CYS A 121 9.35 -10.01 -22.88
N GLY A 122 10.19 -9.05 -22.45
CA GLY A 122 11.05 -8.27 -23.34
C GLY A 122 10.30 -7.33 -24.28
N TRP A 123 9.03 -7.02 -24.01
CA TRP A 123 8.28 -6.03 -24.80
C TRP A 123 8.84 -4.63 -24.55
N GLU A 124 8.94 -3.79 -25.59
CA GLU A 124 9.42 -2.42 -25.51
C GLU A 124 8.60 -1.47 -26.39
N GLU A 125 8.34 -0.25 -25.89
CA GLU A 125 7.61 0.80 -26.62
C GLU A 125 8.07 2.20 -26.19
N LYS A 126 8.10 3.13 -27.14
CA LYS A 126 8.35 4.55 -26.85
C LYS A 126 7.03 5.25 -26.55
N THR A 127 6.88 5.76 -25.33
CA THR A 127 5.70 6.50 -24.89
C THR A 127 5.99 7.98 -24.72
N ILE A 128 4.99 8.81 -24.99
CA ILE A 128 5.00 10.24 -24.70
C ILE A 128 4.11 10.44 -23.46
N GLY A 129 4.64 11.09 -22.43
CA GLY A 129 3.96 11.26 -21.15
C GLY A 129 4.29 10.16 -20.15
N LEU A 130 3.30 9.67 -19.40
CA LEU A 130 3.54 8.71 -18.32
C LEU A 130 3.80 7.28 -18.87
N PRO A 131 4.80 6.55 -18.35
CA PRO A 131 5.06 5.16 -18.75
C PRO A 131 3.95 4.21 -18.30
N TYR A 132 3.83 3.06 -18.97
CA TYR A 132 2.82 2.05 -18.63
C TYR A 132 3.02 1.43 -17.25
N HIS A 133 1.91 1.14 -16.56
CA HIS A 133 1.89 0.42 -15.28
C HIS A 133 1.79 -1.10 -15.45
N PHE A 134 1.41 -1.58 -16.64
CA PHE A 134 1.27 -2.99 -16.96
C PHE A 134 1.70 -3.25 -18.41
N CYS A 135 2.18 -4.46 -18.69
CA CYS A 135 2.58 -4.84 -20.03
C CYS A 135 1.33 -5.12 -20.87
N PRO A 136 1.08 -4.42 -21.99
CA PRO A 136 -0.07 -4.71 -22.85
C PRO A 136 0.06 -6.07 -23.56
N LYS A 137 1.27 -6.63 -23.63
CA LYS A 137 1.53 -7.94 -24.25
C LYS A 137 1.27 -9.12 -23.31
N CYS A 138 1.61 -9.01 -22.03
CA CYS A 138 1.58 -10.16 -21.09
C CYS A 138 0.88 -9.89 -19.76
N GLY A 139 0.41 -8.67 -19.49
CA GLY A 139 -0.28 -8.33 -18.24
C GLY A 139 0.61 -8.18 -17.01
N HIS A 140 1.91 -8.49 -17.08
CA HIS A 140 2.83 -8.32 -15.95
C HIS A 140 3.04 -6.85 -15.59
N VAL A 141 3.20 -6.60 -14.29
CA VAL A 141 3.40 -5.25 -13.71
C VAL A 141 4.88 -4.86 -13.57
N ASN A 142 5.81 -5.78 -13.89
CA ASN A 142 7.25 -5.52 -13.84
C ASN A 142 7.72 -4.76 -15.09
N ILE A 143 7.48 -3.45 -15.09
CA ILE A 143 7.78 -2.52 -16.18
C ILE A 143 8.95 -1.60 -15.79
N GLY A 144 9.98 -1.56 -16.64
CA GLY A 144 11.07 -0.59 -16.59
C GLY A 144 10.82 0.60 -17.52
N PHE A 145 11.46 1.74 -17.24
CA PHE A 145 11.43 2.90 -18.12
C PHE A 145 12.78 3.63 -18.16
N ILE A 146 13.15 4.11 -19.35
CA ILE A 146 14.32 4.95 -19.57
C ILE A 146 13.83 6.30 -20.11
N HIS A 147 14.20 7.39 -19.42
CA HIS A 147 13.90 8.74 -19.90
C HIS A 147 14.75 9.06 -21.13
N LEU A 148 14.09 9.24 -22.27
CA LEU A 148 14.74 9.66 -23.51
C LEU A 148 14.84 11.18 -23.48
N LYS A 149 15.91 11.71 -22.86
CA LYS A 149 16.24 13.13 -23.01
C LYS A 149 16.48 13.41 -24.49
N ASN A 150 16.01 14.57 -24.99
CA ASN A 150 16.23 15.01 -26.36
C ASN A 150 17.74 15.03 -26.68
N VAL A 151 18.25 13.91 -27.18
CA VAL A 151 19.46 13.88 -27.97
C VAL A 151 19.08 14.68 -29.21
N ARG A 152 19.67 15.87 -29.37
CA ARG A 152 19.63 16.57 -30.65
C ARG A 152 19.99 15.53 -31.71
N ASP A 153 19.16 15.40 -32.73
CA ASP A 153 19.44 14.56 -33.90
C ASP A 153 20.84 14.89 -34.44
N ASP A 154 21.87 14.20 -33.99
CA ASP A 154 23.19 14.21 -34.62
C ASP A 154 23.15 13.15 -35.72
N LYS A 155 22.36 13.45 -36.75
CA LYS A 155 22.63 12.91 -38.08
C LYS A 155 23.95 13.55 -38.51
N THR A 156 25.07 12.86 -38.36
CA THR A 156 25.98 12.51 -39.46
C THR A 156 27.34 11.93 -38.98
N LYS A 157 27.76 10.86 -39.68
CA LYS A 157 29.14 10.36 -39.87
C LYS A 157 29.79 9.52 -38.75
N ARG A 158 29.83 8.20 -38.97
CA ARG A 158 31.04 7.44 -39.41
C ARG A 158 30.69 5.95 -39.50
N MET A 159 30.47 5.47 -40.72
CA MET A 159 31.34 4.51 -41.42
C MET A 159 31.49 3.17 -40.69
N HIS A 160 30.69 2.20 -41.15
CA HIS A 160 31.02 0.78 -41.09
C HIS A 160 32.44 0.55 -41.59
N LYS A 161 33.17 -0.30 -40.87
CA LYS A 161 34.30 -1.05 -41.38
C LYS A 161 33.91 -2.51 -41.39
#